data_AF-A0A1N7H181-F1
#
_entry.id   AF-A0A1N7H181-F1
#
_cell.length_a   1.000
_cell.length_b   1.000
_cell.length_c   1.000
_cell.angle_alpha   90.00
_cell.angle_beta   90.00
_cell.angle_gamma   90.00
#
_symmetry.space_group_name_H-M   'P 1'
#
loop_
_entity.id
_entity.type
_entity.pdbx_description
1 polymer ?
#
loop_
_entity_poly.entity_id
_entity_poly.type
_entity_poly.pdbx_seq_one_letter_code
_entity_poly.pdbx_strand_id
1 'polypeptide(L)'
;MIVPVLIDEHRYRQGIAPQVGDDVRWQLFWNEPFAGWWPGLRPGWSLTAALRPAASEPVTHLGARPEDNTLMQPAIGTVGALRVHCTAQIPVPDTVVLSGAVRLKAGLRPRADTPQSHPLGRPGEVAYTEGVIAGMHLVSIKLDYRAHPQWPAWHRREPIAGSERIYDLDQPPAELHTHWPDGDTQGAVRVEELLVDLDLTGNR
;
A
#
# COMPACT_ATOMS: atom_id res chain seq x y z
N MET A 1 14.04 5.37 -10.78
CA MET A 1 12.83 4.59 -11.04
C MET A 1 11.85 5.09 -10.02
N ILE A 2 10.75 5.70 -10.47
CA ILE A 2 9.74 6.25 -9.57
C ILE A 2 8.74 5.15 -9.24
N VAL A 3 8.48 4.95 -7.95
CA VAL A 3 7.51 4.01 -7.43
C VAL A 3 6.41 4.79 -6.70
N PRO A 4 5.14 4.70 -7.13
CA PRO A 4 4.02 5.31 -6.43
C PRO A 4 3.72 4.53 -5.15
N VAL A 5 3.97 5.16 -4.01
CA VAL A 5 3.73 4.59 -2.68
C VAL A 5 2.56 5.30 -2.03
N LEU A 6 1.49 4.57 -1.75
CA LEU A 6 0.33 5.06 -1.03
C LEU A 6 0.50 4.82 0.47
N ILE A 7 0.33 5.88 1.25
CA ILE A 7 0.39 5.91 2.71
C ILE A 7 -1.03 6.19 3.19
N ASP A 8 -1.61 5.21 3.87
CA ASP A 8 -2.96 5.35 4.38
C ASP A 8 -3.04 6.21 5.66
N GLU A 9 -4.23 6.74 5.97
CA GLU A 9 -4.50 7.54 7.19
C GLU A 9 -3.91 6.91 8.47
N HIS A 10 -4.03 5.58 8.63
CA HIS A 10 -3.54 4.88 9.81
C HIS A 10 -2.01 4.87 9.86
N ARG A 11 -1.34 4.60 8.74
CA ARG A 11 0.13 4.65 8.62
C ARG A 11 0.66 6.05 8.74
N TYR A 12 -0.04 7.03 8.19
CA TYR A 12 0.33 8.44 8.29
C TYR A 12 0.36 8.92 9.75
N ARG A 13 -0.66 8.56 10.53
CA ARG A 13 -0.74 8.89 11.97
C ARG A 13 0.33 8.23 12.84
N GLN A 14 0.86 7.08 12.43
CA GLN A 14 1.83 6.31 13.22
C GLN A 14 3.28 6.79 13.07
N GLY A 15 3.56 7.70 12.14
CA GLY A 15 4.92 8.12 11.80
C GLY A 15 5.08 9.63 11.74
N ILE A 16 6.31 10.06 11.42
CA ILE A 16 6.60 11.44 11.07
C ILE A 16 6.10 11.67 9.64
N ALA A 17 5.40 12.77 9.39
CA ALA A 17 4.94 13.15 8.06
C ALA A 17 6.13 13.19 7.07
N PRO A 18 6.09 12.40 5.98
CA PRO A 18 7.16 12.40 4.98
C PRO A 18 7.31 13.78 4.30
N GLN A 19 8.52 14.11 3.86
CA GLN A 19 8.80 15.32 3.09
C GLN A 19 9.54 15.00 1.80
N VAL A 20 9.36 15.83 0.78
CA VAL A 20 10.19 15.79 -0.43
C VAL A 20 11.66 16.01 -0.05
N GLY A 21 12.53 15.15 -0.58
CA GLY A 21 13.95 15.07 -0.25
C GLY A 21 14.30 14.11 0.89
N ASP A 22 13.31 13.52 1.58
CA ASP A 22 13.61 12.54 2.63
C ASP A 22 14.19 11.24 2.07
N ASP A 23 15.30 10.80 2.66
CA ASP A 23 15.80 9.43 2.53
C ASP A 23 14.99 8.49 3.43
N VAL A 24 14.43 7.45 2.83
CA VAL A 24 13.58 6.49 3.54
C VAL A 24 14.00 5.05 3.30
N ARG A 25 13.69 4.21 4.27
CA ARG A 25 13.75 2.75 4.17
C ARG A 25 12.40 2.18 4.58
N TRP A 26 11.65 1.69 3.60
CA TRP A 26 10.27 1.28 3.77
C TRP A 26 10.04 -0.18 3.44
N GLN A 27 9.16 -0.82 4.19
CA GLN A 27 8.53 -2.06 3.76
C GLN A 27 7.32 -1.70 2.92
N LEU A 28 7.31 -2.20 1.69
CA LEU A 28 6.24 -1.96 0.74
C LEU A 28 5.42 -3.23 0.58
N PHE A 29 4.13 -3.08 0.28
CA PHE A 29 3.22 -4.17 0.01
C PHE A 29 2.45 -3.92 -1.28
N TRP A 30 2.20 -4.98 -2.04
CA TRP A 30 1.39 -4.92 -3.25
C TRP A 30 0.56 -6.20 -3.38
N ASN A 31 -0.71 -6.04 -3.73
CA ASN A 31 -1.54 -7.13 -4.25
C ASN A 31 -2.46 -6.58 -5.35
N GLU A 32 -2.97 -7.47 -6.19
CA GLU A 32 -3.82 -7.09 -7.32
C GLU A 32 -5.12 -6.36 -6.88
N PRO A 33 -5.85 -6.79 -5.82
CA PRO A 33 -7.03 -6.07 -5.38
C PRO A 33 -6.74 -4.62 -4.96
N PHE A 34 -5.67 -4.39 -4.19
CA PHE A 34 -5.27 -3.05 -3.79
C PHE A 34 -4.79 -2.22 -4.98
N ALA A 35 -4.00 -2.80 -5.89
CA ALA A 35 -3.55 -2.12 -7.09
C ALA A 35 -4.72 -1.66 -7.97
N GLY A 36 -5.72 -2.54 -8.12
CA GLY A 36 -6.95 -2.28 -8.87
C GLY A 36 -7.84 -1.20 -8.27
N TRP A 37 -7.56 -0.75 -7.04
CA TRP A 37 -8.25 0.40 -6.43
C TRP A 37 -7.74 1.75 -6.93
N TRP A 38 -6.51 1.76 -7.43
CA TRP A 38 -5.79 2.98 -7.75
C TRP A 38 -5.34 3.09 -9.21
N PRO A 39 -6.05 2.52 -10.21
CA PRO A 39 -5.60 2.58 -11.60
C PRO A 39 -5.58 4.03 -12.12
N GLY A 40 -6.42 4.92 -11.57
CA GLY A 40 -6.45 6.34 -11.91
C GLY A 40 -5.27 7.16 -11.34
N LEU A 41 -4.56 6.68 -10.30
CA LEU A 41 -3.47 7.46 -9.69
C LEU A 41 -2.24 7.54 -10.60
N ARG A 42 -1.90 6.40 -11.20
CA ARG A 42 -0.77 6.26 -12.13
C ARG A 42 -1.12 5.22 -13.21
N PRO A 43 -2.00 5.55 -14.15
CA PRO A 43 -2.48 4.59 -15.16
C PRO A 43 -1.37 4.06 -16.07
N GLY A 44 -0.29 4.81 -16.24
CA GLY A 44 0.89 4.40 -17.02
C GLY A 44 1.98 3.70 -16.20
N TRP A 45 1.85 3.58 -14.88
CA TRP A 45 2.88 2.95 -14.06
C TRP A 45 2.69 1.43 -14.03
N SER A 46 3.69 0.73 -14.53
CA SER A 46 3.76 -0.73 -14.46
C SER A 46 5.21 -1.20 -14.45
N LEU A 47 5.49 -2.24 -13.64
CA LEU A 47 6.79 -2.88 -13.57
C LEU A 47 6.62 -4.40 -13.54
N THR A 48 7.38 -5.12 -14.37
CA THR A 48 7.45 -6.58 -14.28
C THR A 48 8.48 -6.99 -13.25
N ALA A 49 8.01 -7.53 -12.12
CA ALA A 49 8.84 -7.98 -11.01
C ALA A 49 9.09 -9.49 -11.08
N ALA A 50 10.33 -9.89 -10.83
CA ALA A 50 10.62 -11.28 -10.49
C ALA A 50 10.01 -11.57 -9.12
N LEU A 51 9.31 -12.70 -9.00
CA LEU A 51 8.59 -13.07 -7.81
C LEU A 51 9.18 -14.37 -7.25
N ARG A 52 9.38 -14.40 -5.94
CA ARG A 52 9.83 -15.60 -5.23
C ARG A 52 8.97 -15.85 -4.00
N PRO A 53 8.73 -17.11 -3.62
CA PRO A 53 8.12 -17.42 -2.33
C PRO A 53 8.92 -16.80 -1.18
N ALA A 54 8.20 -16.25 -0.21
CA ALA A 54 8.77 -15.96 1.10
C ALA A 54 8.81 -17.26 1.92
N ALA A 55 9.67 -17.32 2.95
CA ALA A 55 9.79 -18.50 3.81
C ALA A 55 8.59 -18.71 4.75
N SER A 56 7.67 -17.76 4.79
CA SER A 56 6.48 -17.80 5.63
C SER A 56 5.45 -18.81 5.12
N GLU A 57 4.68 -19.38 6.03
CA GLU A 57 3.66 -20.37 5.70
C GLU A 57 2.56 -19.79 4.78
N PRO A 58 1.96 -20.62 3.92
CA PRO A 58 0.76 -20.26 3.18
C PRO A 58 -0.36 -19.79 4.10
N VAL A 59 -1.14 -18.82 3.62
CA VAL A 59 -2.30 -18.27 4.31
C VAL A 59 -3.56 -18.54 3.51
N THR A 60 -4.65 -18.88 4.19
CA THR A 60 -5.96 -19.02 3.55
C THR A 60 -6.59 -17.65 3.40
N HIS A 61 -6.78 -17.20 2.16
CA HIS A 61 -7.60 -16.04 1.85
C HIS A 61 -9.07 -16.47 1.86
N LEU A 62 -9.86 -15.83 2.71
CA LEU A 62 -11.29 -16.15 2.87
C LEU A 62 -12.10 -15.48 1.77
N GLY A 63 -12.85 -16.27 1.03
CA GLY A 63 -13.84 -15.77 0.09
C GLY A 63 -15.17 -15.45 0.77
N ALA A 64 -16.17 -15.02 -0.01
CA ALA A 64 -17.52 -14.78 0.52
C ALA A 64 -18.17 -16.06 1.04
N ARG A 65 -17.74 -17.22 0.54
CA ARG A 65 -18.18 -18.55 0.96
C ARG A 65 -16.99 -19.47 1.15
N PRO A 66 -17.09 -20.53 1.97
CA PRO A 66 -15.98 -21.46 2.22
C PRO A 66 -15.38 -22.08 0.95
N GLU A 67 -16.20 -22.35 -0.07
CA GLU A 67 -15.75 -22.88 -1.36
C GLU A 67 -14.92 -21.87 -2.18
N ASP A 68 -15.03 -20.58 -1.87
CA ASP A 68 -14.27 -19.50 -2.51
C ASP A 68 -12.92 -19.25 -1.79
N ASN A 69 -12.61 -20.00 -0.73
CA ASN A 69 -11.35 -19.87 0.00
C ASN A 69 -10.17 -20.32 -0.87
N THR A 70 -9.12 -19.50 -0.91
CA THR A 70 -7.93 -19.78 -1.73
C THR A 70 -6.68 -19.81 -0.87
N LEU A 71 -5.78 -20.76 -1.15
CA LEU A 71 -4.49 -20.84 -0.47
C LEU A 71 -3.49 -19.92 -1.18
N MET A 72 -2.98 -18.94 -0.44
CA MET A 72 -2.07 -17.91 -0.93
C MET A 72 -0.70 -18.08 -0.27
N GLN A 73 0.37 -17.95 -1.03
CA GLN A 73 1.74 -17.95 -0.53
C GLN A 73 2.23 -16.49 -0.44
N PRO A 74 2.67 -16.02 0.74
CA PRO A 74 3.46 -14.81 0.85
C PRO A 74 4.69 -14.88 -0.06
N ALA A 75 4.96 -13.80 -0.79
CA ALA A 75 6.03 -13.72 -1.78
C ALA A 75 6.73 -12.36 -1.71
N ILE A 76 7.90 -12.27 -2.36
CA ILE A 76 8.66 -11.02 -2.50
C ILE A 76 8.87 -10.75 -3.99
N GLY A 77 8.35 -9.62 -4.45
CA GLY A 77 8.60 -9.08 -5.78
C GLY A 77 9.87 -8.22 -5.81
N THR A 78 10.69 -8.36 -6.84
CA THR A 78 11.93 -7.58 -7.01
C THR A 78 12.08 -7.01 -8.42
N VAL A 79 12.44 -5.72 -8.51
CA VAL A 79 12.81 -4.99 -9.75
C VAL A 79 13.92 -4.00 -9.41
N GLY A 80 15.15 -4.25 -9.84
CA GLY A 80 16.28 -3.39 -9.46
C GLY A 80 16.38 -3.23 -7.93
N ALA A 81 16.31 -2.00 -7.43
CA ALA A 81 16.31 -1.69 -5.99
C ALA A 81 14.96 -1.87 -5.29
N LEU A 82 13.85 -2.02 -6.04
CA LEU A 82 12.53 -2.26 -5.46
C LEU A 82 12.44 -3.67 -4.90
N ARG A 83 12.04 -3.78 -3.63
CA ARG A 83 11.66 -5.04 -2.97
C ARG A 83 10.31 -4.83 -2.29
N VAL A 84 9.31 -5.57 -2.74
CA VAL A 84 7.92 -5.41 -2.30
C VAL A 84 7.34 -6.74 -1.81
N HIS A 85 6.60 -6.71 -0.71
CA HIS A 85 5.85 -7.86 -0.25
C HIS A 85 4.62 -8.07 -1.13
N CYS A 86 4.40 -9.32 -1.55
CA CYS A 86 3.24 -9.71 -2.34
C CYS A 86 2.55 -10.94 -1.74
N THR A 87 1.36 -11.24 -2.24
CA THR A 87 0.66 -12.51 -2.00
C THR A 87 0.25 -13.07 -3.35
N ALA A 88 0.58 -14.34 -3.62
CA ALA A 88 0.21 -15.01 -4.86
C ALA A 88 -0.49 -16.34 -4.58
N GLN A 89 -1.36 -16.78 -5.48
CA GLN A 89 -1.92 -18.13 -5.44
C GLN A 89 -0.79 -19.15 -5.63
N ILE A 90 -0.97 -20.35 -5.06
CA ILE A 90 -0.01 -21.46 -5.23
C ILE A 90 -0.35 -22.22 -6.53
N PRO A 91 0.64 -22.52 -7.39
CA PRO A 91 2.06 -22.21 -7.27
C PRO A 91 2.37 -20.74 -7.53
N VAL A 92 3.35 -20.19 -6.80
CA VAL A 92 3.80 -18.81 -6.98
C VAL A 92 4.38 -18.65 -8.39
N PRO A 93 3.88 -17.70 -9.21
CA PRO A 93 4.42 -17.47 -10.54
C PRO A 93 5.83 -16.87 -10.46
N ASP A 94 6.65 -17.06 -11.50
CA ASP A 94 8.02 -16.53 -11.55
C ASP A 94 8.06 -14.99 -11.64
N THR A 95 6.99 -14.39 -12.16
CA THR A 95 6.88 -12.94 -12.35
C THR A 95 5.49 -12.42 -12.02
N VAL A 96 5.41 -11.15 -11.63
CA VAL A 96 4.15 -10.41 -11.46
C VAL A 96 4.28 -9.01 -12.05
N VAL A 97 3.18 -8.50 -12.60
CA VAL A 97 3.09 -7.12 -13.06
C VAL A 97 2.58 -6.26 -11.91
N LEU A 98 3.47 -5.45 -11.33
CA LEU A 98 3.09 -4.41 -10.40
C LEU A 98 2.45 -3.26 -11.17
N SER A 99 1.33 -2.75 -10.69
CA SER A 99 0.59 -1.64 -11.32
C SER A 99 -0.14 -0.79 -10.27
N GLY A 100 -0.62 0.38 -10.69
CA GLY A 100 -1.41 1.30 -9.85
C GLY A 100 -0.55 2.00 -8.79
N ALA A 101 -0.41 1.36 -7.62
CA ALA A 101 0.42 1.83 -6.51
C ALA A 101 0.84 0.67 -5.61
N VAL A 102 1.93 0.85 -4.87
CA VAL A 102 2.29 -0.02 -3.74
C VAL A 102 1.86 0.66 -2.44
N ARG A 103 1.50 -0.11 -1.42
CA ARG A 103 1.14 0.41 -0.09
C ARG A 103 2.35 0.46 0.83
N LEU A 104 2.48 1.51 1.63
CA LEU A 104 3.40 1.51 2.76
C LEU A 104 2.93 0.51 3.81
N LYS A 105 3.70 -0.55 4.04
CA LYS A 105 3.43 -1.54 5.09
C LYS A 105 4.03 -1.13 6.42
N ALA A 106 5.26 -0.65 6.42
CA ALA A 106 5.96 -0.21 7.62
C ALA A 106 7.17 0.67 7.32
N GLY A 107 7.58 1.43 8.33
CA GLY A 107 8.73 2.31 8.30
C GLY A 107 8.30 3.76 8.11
N LEU A 108 8.89 4.67 8.90
CA LEU A 108 9.01 6.11 8.65
C LEU A 108 10.15 6.60 9.56
N ARG A 109 11.13 7.30 8.94
CA ARG A 109 12.45 7.80 9.40
C ARG A 109 13.17 7.01 10.51
N PRO A 110 14.47 6.68 10.39
CA PRO A 110 15.24 6.45 11.60
C PRO A 110 15.28 7.78 12.36
N ARG A 111 14.46 7.93 13.41
CA ARG A 111 14.75 8.93 14.44
C ARG A 111 16.13 8.57 14.94
N ALA A 112 17.08 9.52 14.93
CA ALA A 112 18.47 9.28 15.32
C ALA A 112 18.63 8.59 16.69
N ASP A 113 17.58 8.61 17.54
CA ASP A 113 17.55 8.02 18.88
C ASP A 113 16.39 7.04 19.15
N THR A 114 15.73 6.42 18.15
CA THR A 114 14.72 5.38 18.46
C THR A 114 15.30 3.98 18.28
N PRO A 115 15.44 3.19 19.36
CA PRO A 115 15.75 1.77 19.26
C PRO A 115 14.72 1.11 18.36
N GLN A 116 15.20 0.29 17.42
CA GLN A 116 14.36 -0.51 16.51
C GLN A 116 13.46 -1.46 17.32
N SER A 117 12.29 -1.02 17.74
CA SER A 117 11.33 -1.84 18.49
C SER A 117 9.94 -1.81 17.84
N HIS A 118 9.89 -2.00 16.53
CA HIS A 118 8.84 -2.84 15.96
C HIS A 118 9.45 -4.23 15.74
N PRO A 119 8.72 -5.32 16.02
CA PRO A 119 9.25 -6.67 15.90
C PRO A 119 9.68 -6.89 14.45
N LEU A 120 10.98 -6.71 14.21
CA LEU A 120 11.65 -7.04 12.98
C LEU A 120 11.44 -8.55 12.84
N GLY A 121 10.58 -8.93 11.89
CA GLY A 121 10.49 -10.31 11.44
C GLY A 121 11.89 -10.85 11.14
N ARG A 122 12.04 -12.18 11.19
CA ARG A 122 13.34 -12.85 11.12
C ARG A 122 14.21 -12.28 9.97
N PRO A 123 15.50 -11.99 10.22
CA PRO A 123 16.41 -11.49 9.20
C PRO A 123 16.49 -12.52 8.06
N GLY A 124 15.96 -12.16 6.90
CA GLY A 124 15.80 -13.03 5.72
C GLY A 124 14.43 -12.93 5.04
N GLU A 125 13.38 -12.55 5.79
CA GLU A 125 11.99 -12.50 5.29
C GLU A 125 11.49 -11.09 4.95
N VAL A 126 12.18 -10.05 5.42
CA VAL A 126 11.68 -8.68 5.37
C VAL A 126 12.21 -7.96 4.13
N ALA A 127 11.30 -7.57 3.23
CA ALA A 127 11.61 -6.81 2.04
C ALA A 127 11.61 -5.30 2.37
N TYR A 128 12.77 -4.67 2.19
CA TYR A 128 12.92 -3.22 2.31
C TYR A 128 13.29 -2.60 0.98
N THR A 129 12.70 -1.45 0.70
CA THR A 129 13.06 -0.56 -0.41
C THR A 129 13.57 0.73 0.18
N GLU A 130 14.72 1.18 -0.31
CA GLU A 130 15.34 2.45 0.04
C GLU A 130 15.23 3.42 -1.13
N GLY A 131 14.95 4.69 -0.85
CA GLY A 131 14.84 5.72 -1.88
C GLY A 131 14.62 7.11 -1.31
N VAL A 132 14.56 8.09 -2.20
CA VAL A 132 14.31 9.50 -1.88
C VAL A 132 12.90 9.85 -2.27
N ILE A 133 12.18 10.59 -1.42
CA ILE A 133 10.87 11.11 -1.76
C ILE A 133 11.03 12.25 -2.78
N ALA A 134 10.59 12.04 -4.01
CA ALA A 134 10.74 12.99 -5.11
C ALA A 134 9.50 13.88 -5.33
N GLY A 135 8.33 13.42 -4.88
CA GLY A 135 7.07 14.14 -5.03
C GLY A 135 6.00 13.61 -4.09
N MET A 136 4.98 14.43 -3.82
CA MET A 136 3.87 14.10 -2.93
C MET A 136 2.55 14.60 -3.49
N HIS A 137 1.49 13.83 -3.27
CA HIS A 137 0.15 14.11 -3.78
C HIS A 137 -0.88 13.75 -2.72
N LEU A 138 -1.84 14.64 -2.46
CA LEU A 138 -3.04 14.28 -1.72
C LEU A 138 -3.99 13.57 -2.67
N VAL A 139 -4.37 12.34 -2.32
CA VAL A 139 -5.34 11.55 -3.05
C VAL A 139 -6.62 11.48 -2.24
N SER A 140 -7.71 12.01 -2.79
CA SER A 140 -9.04 11.91 -2.19
C SER A 140 -9.96 11.06 -3.05
N ILE A 141 -10.51 9.98 -2.51
CA ILE A 141 -11.36 9.03 -3.24
C ILE A 141 -12.63 8.71 -2.45
N LYS A 142 -13.74 8.41 -3.14
CA LYS A 142 -14.92 7.84 -2.49
C LYS A 142 -14.81 6.33 -2.44
N LEU A 143 -15.09 5.75 -1.29
CA LEU A 143 -15.26 4.32 -1.06
C LEU A 143 -16.75 4.04 -0.88
N ASP A 144 -17.28 3.08 -1.63
CA ASP A 144 -18.63 2.55 -1.42
C ASP A 144 -18.63 1.73 -0.14
N TYR A 145 -19.32 2.24 0.89
CA TYR A 145 -19.37 1.65 2.21
C TYR A 145 -20.65 0.83 2.39
N ARG A 146 -20.54 -0.50 2.24
CA ARG A 146 -21.68 -1.43 2.40
C ARG A 146 -21.51 -2.33 3.61
N ALA A 147 -22.57 -2.49 4.40
CA ALA A 147 -22.61 -3.48 5.48
C ALA A 147 -22.75 -4.89 4.89
N HIS A 148 -21.94 -5.84 5.38
CA HIS A 148 -22.08 -7.24 4.98
C HIS A 148 -23.14 -7.95 5.85
N PRO A 149 -24.10 -8.70 5.28
CA PRO A 149 -25.18 -9.32 6.05
C PRO A 149 -24.73 -10.34 7.09
N GLN A 150 -23.60 -11.03 6.86
CA GLN A 150 -23.10 -12.11 7.73
C GLN A 150 -21.94 -11.68 8.64
N TRP A 151 -21.34 -10.52 8.39
CA TRP A 151 -20.25 -9.97 9.19
C TRP A 151 -20.58 -8.51 9.49
N PRO A 152 -21.23 -8.22 10.63
CA PRO A 152 -21.68 -6.87 10.97
C PRO A 152 -20.51 -5.90 11.23
N ALA A 153 -19.27 -6.39 11.26
CA ALA A 153 -18.11 -5.55 11.17
C ALA A 153 -17.87 -5.16 9.69
N TRP A 154 -18.11 -3.89 9.39
CA TRP A 154 -17.34 -2.98 8.52
C TRP A 154 -16.65 -3.42 7.20
N HIS A 155 -17.13 -4.35 6.35
CA HIS A 155 -16.23 -4.85 5.28
C HIS A 155 -16.83 -5.02 3.86
N ARG A 156 -16.86 -3.93 3.08
CA ARG A 156 -16.30 -3.85 1.71
C ARG A 156 -16.15 -2.37 1.38
N ARG A 157 -14.90 -1.90 1.24
CA ARG A 157 -14.57 -0.51 0.86
C ARG A 157 -14.08 -0.55 -0.57
N GLU A 158 -15.00 -0.58 -1.52
CA GLU A 158 -14.57 -0.51 -2.93
C GLU A 158 -14.46 0.94 -3.35
N PRO A 159 -13.34 1.35 -3.94
CA PRO A 159 -13.26 2.68 -4.51
C PRO A 159 -14.28 2.83 -5.63
N ILE A 160 -14.97 3.96 -5.61
CA ILE A 160 -15.86 4.37 -6.69
C ILE A 160 -14.96 4.97 -7.76
N ALA A 161 -14.68 4.20 -8.81
CA ALA A 161 -13.87 4.63 -9.93
C ALA A 161 -14.38 5.97 -10.52
N GLY A 162 -13.47 6.88 -10.84
CA GLY A 162 -13.77 8.22 -11.33
C GLY A 162 -14.09 9.25 -10.25
N SER A 163 -14.06 8.87 -8.97
CA SER A 163 -14.27 9.78 -7.83
C SER A 163 -12.99 10.36 -7.25
N GLU A 164 -11.84 9.93 -7.79
CA GLU A 164 -10.50 10.34 -7.39
C GLU A 164 -10.30 11.84 -7.64
N ARG A 165 -9.62 12.49 -6.70
CA ARG A 165 -9.08 13.83 -6.84
C ARG A 165 -7.63 13.77 -6.39
N ILE A 166 -6.74 14.34 -7.19
CA ILE A 166 -5.30 14.30 -6.96
C ILE A 166 -4.81 15.74 -6.92
N TYR A 167 -4.07 16.09 -5.88
CA TYR A 167 -3.52 17.41 -5.67
C TYR A 167 -2.02 17.29 -5.43
N ASP A 168 -1.20 17.94 -6.25
CA ASP A 168 0.24 18.06 -5.99
C ASP A 168 0.47 18.81 -4.67
N LEU A 169 1.42 18.34 -3.87
CA LEU A 169 1.75 18.93 -2.57
C LEU A 169 3.23 19.32 -2.49
N ASP A 170 3.49 20.55 -2.09
CA ASP A 170 4.84 21.01 -1.71
C ASP A 170 5.21 20.62 -0.28
N GLN A 171 4.21 20.42 0.58
CA GLN A 171 4.36 20.08 1.99
C GLN A 171 3.38 18.98 2.39
N PRO A 172 3.73 18.11 3.34
CA PRO A 172 2.79 17.10 3.80
C PRO A 172 1.58 17.74 4.49
N PRO A 173 0.38 17.16 4.34
CA PRO A 173 -0.81 17.67 5.02
C PRO A 173 -0.66 17.51 6.53
N ALA A 174 -1.26 18.39 7.34
CA ALA A 174 -1.19 18.24 8.79
C ALA A 174 -1.79 16.90 9.25
N GLU A 175 -2.90 16.51 8.61
CA GLU A 175 -3.62 15.25 8.86
C GLU A 175 -4.21 14.74 7.54
N LEU A 176 -4.54 13.45 7.51
CA LEU A 176 -5.39 12.85 6.48
C LEU A 176 -6.77 12.62 7.07
N HIS A 177 -7.81 12.92 6.28
CA HIS A 177 -9.18 12.88 6.76
C HIS A 177 -10.02 11.76 6.12
N THR A 178 -10.88 11.16 6.93
CA THR A 178 -12.01 10.36 6.47
C THR A 178 -13.30 11.14 6.71
N HIS A 179 -13.99 11.51 5.63
CA HIS A 179 -15.26 12.21 5.65
C HIS A 179 -16.42 11.22 5.50
N TRP A 180 -17.10 11.00 6.62
CA TRP A 180 -18.33 10.22 6.66
C TRP A 180 -19.51 11.09 6.22
N PRO A 181 -20.47 10.55 5.44
CA PRO A 181 -21.76 11.21 5.30
C PRO A 181 -22.42 11.36 6.67
N ASP A 182 -23.24 12.39 6.87
CA ASP A 182 -23.88 12.65 8.16
C ASP A 182 -24.71 11.44 8.64
N GLY A 183 -24.37 10.93 9.82
CA GLY A 183 -24.97 9.73 10.44
C GLY A 183 -24.30 8.41 10.04
N ASP A 184 -24.41 7.38 10.88
CA ASP A 184 -23.89 5.99 10.70
C ASP A 184 -24.59 5.22 9.54
N THR A 185 -25.00 5.93 8.49
CA THR A 185 -25.72 5.38 7.35
C THR A 185 -24.78 4.96 6.24
N GLN A 186 -25.05 3.79 5.66
CA GLN A 186 -24.38 3.26 4.48
C GLN A 186 -24.30 4.32 3.37
N GLY A 187 -23.19 4.37 2.63
CA GLY A 187 -23.01 5.38 1.59
C GLY A 187 -21.58 5.57 1.13
N ALA A 188 -21.37 6.57 0.28
CA ALA A 188 -20.04 6.91 -0.23
C ALA A 188 -19.26 7.70 0.83
N VAL A 189 -18.23 7.08 1.39
CA VAL A 189 -17.30 7.71 2.35
C VAL A 189 -16.11 8.27 1.57
N ARG A 190 -15.73 9.52 1.80
CA ARG A 190 -14.55 10.09 1.14
C ARG A 190 -13.34 9.96 2.06
N VAL A 191 -12.30 9.27 1.59
CA VAL A 191 -11.03 9.14 2.31
C VAL A 191 -9.95 9.95 1.62
N GLU A 192 -9.04 10.49 2.41
CA GLU A 192 -7.80 11.09 1.96
C GLU A 192 -6.63 10.18 2.30
N GLU A 193 -5.78 9.92 1.31
CA GLU A 193 -4.55 9.14 1.42
C GLU A 193 -3.40 9.97 0.85
N LEU A 194 -2.18 9.73 1.33
CA LEU A 194 -1.00 10.39 0.76
C LEU A 194 -0.34 9.47 -0.26
N LEU A 195 -0.16 9.96 -1.49
CA LEU A 195 0.62 9.28 -2.52
C LEU A 195 2.00 9.94 -2.64
N VAL A 196 3.04 9.13 -2.55
CA VAL A 196 4.44 9.57 -2.61
C VAL A 196 5.10 8.98 -3.85
N ASP A 197 5.81 9.81 -4.60
CA ASP A 197 6.69 9.37 -5.68
C ASP A 197 8.06 9.03 -5.09
N LEU A 198 8.33 7.74 -4.87
CA LEU A 198 9.60 7.28 -4.30
C LEU A 198 10.62 7.03 -5.43
N ASP A 199 11.68 7.83 -5.48
CA ASP A 199 12.76 7.62 -6.43
C ASP A 199 13.84 6.67 -5.90
N LEU A 200 14.07 5.62 -6.67
CA LEU A 200 15.06 4.59 -6.41
C LEU A 200 16.37 4.80 -7.18
N THR A 201 16.57 5.91 -7.90
CA THR A 201 17.84 6.18 -8.63
C THR A 201 18.97 6.74 -7.78
N GLY A 202 18.65 7.41 -6.66
CA GLY A 202 19.63 8.13 -5.83
C GLY A 202 20.55 7.25 -4.99
N ASN A 203 20.22 5.97 -4.81
CA ASN A 203 21.03 5.04 -4.03
C ASN A 203 22.11 4.39 -4.90
N ARG A 204 23.22 5.11 -5.09
CA ARG A 204 24.50 4.59 -5.57
C ARG A 204 25.54 4.64 -4.48
#